data_AF-A0A963DJX5-F1
#
_entry.id   AF-A0A963DJX5-F1
#
_cell.length_a   1.000
_cell.length_b   1.000
_cell.length_c   1.000
_cell.angle_alpha   90.00
_cell.angle_beta   90.00
_cell.angle_gamma   90.00
#
_symmetry.space_group_name_H-M   'P 1'
#
loop_
_entity.id
_entity.type
_entity.pdbx_description
1 polymer ?
#
loop_
_entity_poly.entity_id
_entity_poly.type
_entity_poly.pdbx_seq_one_letter_code
_entity_poly.pdbx_strand_id
1 'polypeptide(L)'
;MNTKFRPQAAGGHYFSLERRWPSTILMQQRALSLVRSCSIQKGMCSMRLKIMFAFASLLPFCAPAPAASEKLSPADEAAAFTAAGFKLKGRQWRACVDDPSPNTRGEIAEVRDLNGDGRLEALIIEGGSFCYGNQVGGYWLVSKQANGRWTPITSGTGIPTFLATKGVGGWPDIEIGGPGFCFPVVRWNGRAYVENRHQYEGKPCRRK
;
A
#
# COMPACT_ATOMS: atom_id res chain seq x y z
N MET A 1 -13.20 -3.49 61.97
CA MET A 1 -14.47 -4.09 61.48
C MET A 1 -14.33 -4.17 59.96
N ASN A 2 -13.72 -5.22 59.37
CA ASN A 2 -14.31 -6.52 58.98
C ASN A 2 -15.70 -6.32 58.35
N THR A 3 -15.97 -6.60 57.07
CA THR A 3 -15.88 -7.90 56.33
C THR A 3 -16.00 -7.61 54.82
N LYS A 4 -15.16 -8.09 53.88
CA LYS A 4 -15.01 -9.44 53.30
C LYS A 4 -16.34 -10.11 52.88
N PHE A 5 -16.67 -10.06 51.58
CA PHE A 5 -17.60 -10.99 50.91
C PHE A 5 -17.22 -11.24 49.43
N ARG A 6 -16.51 -12.35 49.22
CA ARG A 6 -16.70 -13.37 48.15
C ARG A 6 -16.99 -14.67 48.92
N PRO A 7 -17.58 -15.77 48.39
CA PRO A 7 -17.56 -16.30 47.00
C PRO A 7 -18.95 -16.85 46.54
N GLN A 8 -19.19 -17.38 45.33
CA GLN A 8 -19.09 -18.78 44.83
C GLN A 8 -19.66 -18.75 43.39
N ALA A 9 -19.04 -19.23 42.32
CA ALA A 9 -18.72 -20.61 41.91
C ALA A 9 -19.93 -21.57 41.80
N ALA A 10 -20.43 -21.74 40.57
CA ALA A 10 -21.07 -22.93 40.00
C ALA A 10 -20.85 -22.82 38.48
N GLY A 11 -20.27 -23.77 37.74
CA GLY A 11 -20.54 -25.20 37.70
C GLY A 11 -21.23 -25.48 36.36
N GLY A 12 -20.52 -26.03 35.37
CA GLY A 12 -21.05 -26.19 34.02
C GLY A 12 -20.10 -26.95 33.10
N HIS A 13 -20.17 -28.27 33.17
CA HIS A 13 -19.37 -29.23 32.42
C HIS A 13 -19.75 -29.34 30.92
N TYR A 14 -18.81 -29.93 30.15
CA TYR A 14 -18.95 -30.67 28.89
C TYR A 14 -19.39 -29.90 27.63
N PHE A 15 -18.44 -29.69 26.69
CA PHE A 15 -18.44 -30.40 25.41
C PHE A 15 -17.08 -30.21 24.70
N SER A 16 -16.24 -31.24 24.77
CA SER A 16 -15.11 -31.43 23.87
C SER A 16 -15.65 -32.05 22.58
N LEU A 17 -15.55 -31.36 21.45
CA LEU A 17 -15.72 -31.95 20.14
C LEU A 17 -14.59 -31.46 19.24
N GLU A 18 -13.53 -32.27 19.26
CA GLU A 18 -12.54 -32.36 18.20
C GLU A 18 -13.24 -32.50 16.85
N ARG A 19 -13.15 -31.49 15.99
CA ARG A 19 -13.37 -31.67 14.55
C ARG A 19 -12.04 -31.58 13.83
N ARG A 20 -11.42 -32.77 13.79
CA ARG A 20 -10.37 -33.21 12.89
C ARG A 20 -10.87 -33.04 11.45
N TRP A 21 -10.35 -32.04 10.73
CA TRP A 21 -10.55 -31.90 9.29
C TRP A 21 -9.49 -32.72 8.55
N PRO A 22 -9.86 -33.60 7.61
CA PRO A 22 -8.90 -34.36 6.84
C PRO A 22 -8.19 -33.49 5.82
N SER A 23 -6.86 -33.47 5.93
CA SER A 23 -5.93 -33.08 4.87
C SER A 23 -6.02 -34.09 3.73
N THR A 24 -6.62 -33.73 2.59
CA THR A 24 -6.24 -34.22 1.25
C THR A 24 -7.19 -33.62 0.21
N ILE A 25 -6.67 -32.77 -0.68
CA ILE A 25 -6.89 -32.84 -2.14
C ILE A 25 -5.70 -32.08 -2.74
N LEU A 26 -4.77 -32.87 -3.24
CA LEU A 26 -3.66 -32.49 -4.09
C LEU A 26 -4.02 -33.07 -5.46
N MET A 27 -4.23 -32.25 -6.49
CA MET A 27 -3.98 -32.60 -7.90
C MET A 27 -4.24 -31.37 -8.77
N GLN A 28 -3.16 -30.79 -9.29
CA GLN A 28 -2.76 -30.86 -10.70
C GLN A 28 -3.44 -29.81 -11.58
N GLN A 29 -2.71 -28.73 -11.84
CA GLN A 29 -2.70 -28.12 -13.17
C GLN A 29 -1.26 -28.01 -13.66
N ARG A 30 -0.88 -28.99 -14.48
CA ARG A 30 0.24 -28.90 -15.42
C ARG A 30 -0.22 -28.03 -16.58
N ALA A 31 0.47 -26.94 -16.85
CA ALA A 31 0.49 -26.33 -18.18
C ALA A 31 1.94 -26.26 -18.66
N LEU A 32 2.28 -27.25 -19.49
CA LEU A 32 3.47 -27.25 -20.33
C LEU A 32 3.40 -26.04 -21.27
N SER A 33 4.40 -25.16 -21.24
CA SER A 33 4.72 -24.30 -22.38
C SER A 33 6.12 -24.67 -22.86
N LEU A 34 6.12 -25.59 -23.82
CA LEU A 34 7.26 -25.99 -24.62
C LEU A 34 7.41 -25.02 -25.79
N VAL A 35 8.64 -24.58 -25.98
CA VAL A 35 9.31 -24.28 -27.27
C VAL A 35 8.89 -23.00 -28.00
N ARG A 36 9.85 -22.08 -28.09
CA ARG A 36 10.52 -21.77 -29.37
C ARG A 36 11.83 -21.02 -29.12
N SER A 37 12.92 -21.79 -29.01
CA SER A 37 14.24 -21.33 -29.45
C SER A 37 14.19 -21.20 -30.96
N CYS A 38 14.45 -20.01 -31.51
CA CYS A 38 14.73 -19.84 -32.92
C CYS A 38 16.23 -19.53 -33.08
N SER A 39 16.93 -20.50 -33.65
CA SER A 39 18.35 -20.47 -33.98
C SER A 39 18.67 -19.31 -34.93
N ILE A 40 19.80 -18.65 -34.63
CA ILE A 40 20.49 -17.69 -35.49
C ILE A 40 21.06 -18.45 -36.70
N GLN A 41 20.49 -18.22 -37.89
CA GLN A 41 21.08 -18.68 -39.15
C GLN A 41 21.73 -17.50 -39.87
N LYS A 42 23.06 -17.49 -39.84
CA LYS A 42 23.93 -16.67 -40.69
C LYS A 42 23.78 -17.14 -42.14
N GLY A 43 23.55 -16.21 -43.05
CA GLY A 43 23.52 -16.46 -44.49
C GLY A 43 23.64 -15.15 -45.26
N MET A 44 24.88 -14.74 -45.54
CA MET A 44 25.20 -13.67 -46.47
C MET A 44 24.82 -14.12 -47.89
N CYS A 45 23.97 -13.35 -48.56
CA CYS A 45 23.92 -13.34 -50.02
C CYS A 45 23.96 -11.88 -50.48
N SER A 46 25.06 -11.54 -51.15
CA SER A 46 25.29 -10.27 -51.81
C SER A 46 24.37 -10.14 -53.01
N MET A 47 23.46 -9.17 -53.00
CA MET A 47 22.83 -8.69 -54.23
C MET A 47 22.58 -7.18 -54.12
N ARG A 48 23.30 -6.43 -54.95
CA ARG A 48 23.10 -4.99 -55.16
C ARG A 48 21.75 -4.80 -55.85
N LEU A 49 20.76 -4.25 -55.15
CA LEU A 49 19.57 -3.69 -55.77
C LEU A 49 19.11 -2.44 -55.01
N LYS A 50 19.25 -1.29 -55.66
CA LYS A 50 18.82 0.01 -55.16
C LYS A 50 17.29 0.02 -55.11
N ILE A 51 16.70 -0.16 -53.94
CA ILE A 51 15.27 0.12 -53.73
C ILE A 51 15.16 0.98 -52.48
N MET A 52 14.81 2.26 -52.69
CA MET A 52 14.36 3.14 -51.62
C MET A 52 12.99 2.65 -51.13
N PHE A 53 13.00 1.75 -50.17
CA PHE A 53 11.83 1.49 -49.33
C PHE A 53 11.91 2.45 -48.14
N ALA A 54 11.00 3.42 -48.11
CA ALA A 54 10.69 4.17 -46.90
C ALA A 54 10.12 3.19 -45.87
N PHE A 55 10.97 2.63 -45.02
CA PHE A 55 10.56 1.88 -43.84
C PHE A 55 9.94 2.87 -42.86
N ALA A 56 8.62 3.01 -42.89
CA ALA A 56 7.86 3.57 -41.79
C ALA A 56 8.00 2.61 -40.60
N SER A 57 9.02 2.86 -39.77
CA SER A 57 9.29 2.13 -38.53
C SER A 57 8.12 2.30 -37.56
N LEU A 58 7.17 1.37 -37.56
CA LEU A 58 6.23 1.19 -36.45
C LEU A 58 7.03 0.72 -35.23
N LEU A 59 7.45 1.66 -34.39
CA LEU A 59 7.93 1.35 -33.05
C LEU A 59 6.72 0.93 -32.20
N PRO A 60 6.69 -0.29 -31.63
CA PRO A 60 5.63 -0.69 -30.72
C PRO A 60 5.74 0.17 -29.46
N PHE A 61 4.73 1.01 -29.23
CA PHE A 61 4.60 1.82 -28.04
C PHE A 61 4.32 0.87 -26.86
N CYS A 62 5.37 0.45 -26.16
CA CYS A 62 5.24 -0.34 -24.94
C CYS A 62 4.76 0.60 -23.82
N ALA A 63 3.45 0.66 -23.62
CA ALA A 63 2.90 1.41 -22.50
C ALA A 63 3.25 0.70 -21.18
N PRO A 64 3.83 1.39 -20.17
CA PRO A 64 4.07 0.80 -18.86
C PRO A 64 2.72 0.47 -18.20
N ALA A 65 2.56 -0.78 -17.77
CA ALA A 65 1.39 -1.20 -17.03
C ALA A 65 1.37 -0.53 -15.64
N PRO A 66 0.20 -0.11 -15.13
CA PRO A 66 0.09 0.34 -13.75
C PRO A 66 0.50 -0.80 -12.81
N ALA A 67 1.41 -0.50 -11.88
CA ALA A 67 1.81 -1.45 -10.84
C ALA A 67 0.58 -1.79 -9.98
N ALA A 68 0.20 -3.06 -9.93
CA ALA A 68 -0.89 -3.51 -9.09
C ALA A 68 -0.50 -3.35 -7.62
N SER A 69 -1.45 -2.92 -6.78
CA SER A 69 -1.25 -2.95 -5.33
C SER A 69 -1.03 -4.40 -4.89
N GLU A 70 0.10 -4.66 -4.24
CA GLU A 70 0.40 -5.99 -3.70
C GLU A 70 -0.47 -6.29 -2.48
N LYS A 71 -0.60 -7.57 -2.12
CA LYS A 71 -1.30 -7.98 -0.90
C LYS A 71 -0.27 -8.39 0.15
N LEU A 72 -0.34 -7.79 1.33
CA LEU A 72 0.51 -8.18 2.46
C LEU A 72 0.13 -9.56 3.01
N SER A 73 1.11 -10.25 3.58
CA SER A 73 0.86 -11.39 4.45
C SER A 73 0.10 -10.93 5.72
N PRO A 74 -0.69 -11.80 6.38
CA PRO A 74 -1.39 -11.42 7.61
C PRO A 74 -0.46 -10.89 8.72
N ALA A 75 0.77 -11.42 8.79
CA ALA A 75 1.77 -10.96 9.75
C ALA A 75 2.28 -9.54 9.41
N ASP A 76 2.55 -9.27 8.13
CA ASP A 76 2.96 -7.95 7.66
C ASP A 76 1.85 -6.92 7.81
N GLU A 77 0.60 -7.29 7.51
CA GLU A 77 -0.56 -6.41 7.70
C GLU A 77 -0.70 -5.99 9.18
N ALA A 78 -0.65 -6.95 10.11
CA ALA A 78 -0.70 -6.65 11.54
C ALA A 78 0.48 -5.79 12.01
N ALA A 79 1.69 -6.05 11.47
CA ALA A 79 2.88 -5.27 11.79
C ALA A 79 2.83 -3.83 11.23
N ALA A 80 2.30 -3.65 10.02
CA ALA A 80 2.08 -2.36 9.39
C ALA A 80 1.08 -1.51 10.20
N PHE A 81 -0.07 -2.07 10.58
CA PHE A 81 -1.03 -1.39 11.45
C PHE A 81 -0.43 -1.02 12.81
N THR A 82 0.31 -1.94 13.41
CA THR A 82 1.00 -1.68 14.70
C THR A 82 2.03 -0.56 14.57
N ALA A 83 2.82 -0.54 13.49
CA ALA A 83 3.80 0.50 13.21
C ALA A 83 3.15 1.87 12.96
N ALA A 84 1.96 1.89 12.37
CA ALA A 84 1.12 3.08 12.20
C ALA A 84 0.42 3.53 13.50
N GLY A 85 0.54 2.75 14.59
CA GLY A 85 -0.03 3.08 15.89
C GLY A 85 -1.48 2.64 16.10
N PHE A 86 -2.06 1.90 15.15
CA PHE A 86 -3.43 1.40 15.25
C PHE A 86 -3.57 0.41 16.41
N LYS A 87 -4.78 0.36 16.98
CA LYS A 87 -5.17 -0.60 18.01
C LYS A 87 -6.19 -1.57 17.44
N LEU A 88 -6.04 -2.84 17.82
CA LEU A 88 -7.02 -3.86 17.47
C LEU A 88 -8.19 -3.80 18.48
N LYS A 89 -9.36 -3.36 18.02
CA LYS A 89 -10.62 -3.34 18.80
C LYS A 89 -11.54 -4.41 18.23
N GLY A 90 -11.69 -5.52 18.96
CA GLY A 90 -12.36 -6.71 18.43
C GLY A 90 -11.58 -7.30 17.25
N ARG A 91 -12.13 -7.21 16.04
CA ARG A 91 -11.51 -7.71 14.79
C ARG A 91 -11.17 -6.58 13.81
N GLN A 92 -11.13 -5.35 14.28
CA GLN A 92 -10.90 -4.15 13.46
C GLN A 92 -9.71 -3.37 13.98
N TRP A 93 -8.80 -3.00 13.09
CA TRP A 93 -7.76 -2.02 13.38
C TRP A 93 -8.38 -0.62 13.38
N ARG A 94 -8.07 0.20 14.39
CA ARG A 94 -8.53 1.58 14.51
C ARG A 94 -7.43 2.47 15.06
N ALA A 95 -7.18 3.61 14.44
CA ALA A 95 -6.41 4.69 15.06
C ALA A 95 -7.35 5.57 15.91
N CYS A 96 -8.57 5.78 15.43
CA CYS A 96 -9.64 6.46 16.17
C CYS A 96 -10.38 5.50 17.13
N VAL A 97 -9.81 5.26 18.31
CA VAL A 97 -10.34 4.25 19.26
C VAL A 97 -11.63 4.66 19.99
N ASP A 98 -11.85 5.97 20.12
CA ASP A 98 -12.97 6.56 20.86
C ASP A 98 -14.23 6.74 20.00
N ASP A 99 -14.14 6.60 18.67
CA ASP A 99 -15.30 6.68 17.80
C ASP A 99 -16.21 5.46 18.03
N PRO A 100 -17.48 5.68 18.44
CA PRO A 100 -18.43 4.61 18.69
C PRO A 100 -18.94 3.97 17.39
N SER A 101 -18.68 4.58 16.23
CA SER A 101 -19.18 4.11 14.94
C SER A 101 -18.61 2.73 14.57
N PRO A 102 -19.43 1.78 14.10
CA PRO A 102 -18.95 0.45 13.73
C PRO A 102 -18.15 0.43 12.41
N ASN A 103 -18.24 1.50 11.63
CA ASN A 103 -17.76 1.57 10.25
C ASN A 103 -16.44 2.34 10.07
N THR A 104 -15.89 2.91 11.14
CA THR A 104 -14.58 3.57 11.13
C THR A 104 -13.51 2.54 11.49
N ARG A 105 -12.92 1.94 10.45
CA ARG A 105 -11.83 0.98 10.55
C ARG A 105 -10.67 1.42 9.66
N GLY A 106 -9.47 1.13 10.10
CA GLY A 106 -8.28 1.22 9.28
C GLY A 106 -8.31 0.24 8.12
N GLU A 107 -7.87 0.68 6.96
CA GLU A 107 -7.75 -0.09 5.74
C GLU A 107 -6.38 0.15 5.10
N ILE A 108 -5.73 -0.91 4.64
CA ILE A 108 -4.55 -0.79 3.77
C ILE A 108 -5.07 -0.49 2.37
N ALA A 109 -4.94 0.77 1.95
CA ALA A 109 -5.43 1.25 0.66
C ALA A 109 -4.47 0.92 -0.50
N GLU A 110 -3.17 0.91 -0.22
CA GLU A 110 -2.15 0.64 -1.24
C GLU A 110 -0.93 -0.03 -0.61
N VAL A 111 -0.33 -0.96 -1.36
CA VAL A 111 0.94 -1.60 -1.02
C VAL A 111 1.81 -1.67 -2.26
N ARG A 112 2.98 -1.04 -2.22
CA ARG A 112 3.98 -1.09 -3.29
C ARG A 112 5.31 -0.54 -2.79
N ASP A 113 6.38 -0.78 -3.54
CA ASP A 113 7.65 -0.07 -3.37
C ASP A 113 7.50 1.37 -3.90
N LEU A 114 7.49 2.34 -2.99
CA LEU A 114 7.31 3.76 -3.33
C LEU A 114 8.65 4.45 -3.62
N ASN A 115 9.71 4.07 -2.93
CA ASN A 115 11.00 4.76 -2.99
C ASN A 115 11.99 4.08 -3.97
N GLY A 116 11.71 2.86 -4.42
CA GLY A 116 12.53 2.08 -5.34
C GLY A 116 13.63 1.26 -4.65
N ASP A 117 13.52 0.97 -3.36
CA ASP A 117 14.53 0.25 -2.58
C ASP A 117 14.33 -1.28 -2.53
N GLY A 118 13.29 -1.77 -3.23
CA GLY A 118 12.92 -3.18 -3.30
C GLY A 118 12.12 -3.68 -2.09
N ARG A 119 11.68 -2.80 -1.18
CA ARG A 119 10.82 -3.14 -0.04
C ARG A 119 9.47 -2.46 -0.18
N LEU A 120 8.47 -3.06 0.47
CA LEU A 120 7.10 -2.59 0.37
C LEU A 120 6.82 -1.49 1.40
N GLU A 121 6.14 -0.45 0.92
CA GLU A 121 5.40 0.49 1.75
C GLU A 121 3.92 0.11 1.78
N ALA A 122 3.25 0.48 2.86
CA ALA A 122 1.80 0.37 2.98
C ALA A 122 1.21 1.74 3.34
N LEU A 123 0.24 2.17 2.54
CA LEU A 123 -0.63 3.29 2.85
C LEU A 123 -1.86 2.76 3.59
N ILE A 124 -2.01 3.20 4.84
CA ILE A 124 -3.19 2.92 5.67
C ILE A 124 -4.04 4.19 5.71
N ILE A 125 -5.35 4.03 5.55
CA ILE A 125 -6.33 5.11 5.67
C ILE A 125 -7.39 4.73 6.71
N GLU A 126 -7.96 5.73 7.36
CA GLU A 126 -9.14 5.59 8.21
C GLU A 126 -10.05 6.80 7.99
N GLY A 127 -11.33 6.54 7.73
CA GLY A 127 -12.34 7.59 7.59
C GLY A 127 -13.00 7.94 8.91
N GLY A 128 -13.71 9.06 8.95
CA GLY A 128 -14.58 9.43 10.07
C GLY A 128 -14.47 10.89 10.49
N SER A 129 -15.56 11.64 10.39
CA SER A 129 -15.58 13.03 10.84
C SER A 129 -15.36 13.19 12.34
N PHE A 130 -15.63 12.15 13.14
CA PHE A 130 -15.41 12.16 14.59
C PHE A 130 -13.96 12.48 14.96
N CYS A 131 -12.99 11.82 14.32
CA CYS A 131 -11.57 12.04 14.57
C CYS A 131 -10.90 13.01 13.59
N TYR A 132 -11.40 13.11 12.36
CA TYR A 132 -10.71 13.84 11.28
C TYR A 132 -11.44 15.12 10.84
N GLY A 133 -12.58 15.43 11.45
CA GLY A 133 -13.38 16.62 11.15
C GLY A 133 -13.71 16.73 9.66
N ASN A 134 -13.49 17.92 9.10
CA ASN A 134 -13.80 18.21 7.70
C ASN A 134 -12.83 17.56 6.70
N GLN A 135 -11.71 16.98 7.15
CA GLN A 135 -10.79 16.28 6.24
C GLN A 135 -11.28 14.88 5.87
N VAL A 136 -12.37 14.42 6.49
CA VAL A 136 -13.11 13.17 6.20
C VAL A 136 -12.32 11.89 6.50
N GLY A 137 -11.00 11.96 6.65
CA GLY A 137 -10.13 10.84 7.02
C GLY A 137 -8.72 11.24 7.41
N GLY A 138 -7.97 10.25 7.90
CA GLY A 138 -6.54 10.29 8.14
C GLY A 138 -5.78 9.25 7.32
N TYR A 139 -4.48 9.45 7.18
CA TYR A 139 -3.57 8.54 6.49
C TYR A 139 -2.30 8.29 7.29
N TRP A 140 -1.71 7.12 7.08
CA TRP A 140 -0.44 6.68 7.64
C TRP A 140 0.34 5.93 6.57
N LEU A 141 1.58 6.35 6.36
CA LEU A 141 2.53 5.68 5.50
C LEU A 141 3.56 4.96 6.38
N VAL A 142 3.68 3.65 6.19
CA VAL A 142 4.69 2.82 6.85
C VAL A 142 5.53 2.10 5.81
N SER A 143 6.80 1.83 6.14
CA SER A 143 7.76 1.17 5.25
C SER A 143 8.35 -0.06 5.91
N LYS A 144 8.45 -1.15 5.15
CA LYS A 144 9.15 -2.35 5.56
C LYS A 144 10.66 -2.13 5.46
N GLN A 145 11.37 -2.34 6.56
CA GLN A 145 12.81 -2.17 6.65
C GLN A 145 13.54 -3.45 6.25
N ALA A 146 14.84 -3.35 5.96
CA ALA A 146 15.68 -4.49 5.57
C ALA A 146 15.71 -5.63 6.60
N ASN A 147 15.50 -5.32 7.88
CA ASN A 147 15.38 -6.31 8.96
C ASN A 147 13.97 -6.92 9.10
N GLY A 148 13.06 -6.61 8.17
CA GLY A 148 11.67 -7.08 8.17
C GLY A 148 10.72 -6.30 9.09
N ARG A 149 11.23 -5.33 9.88
CA ARG A 149 10.37 -4.50 10.75
C ARG A 149 9.65 -3.43 9.94
N TRP A 150 8.43 -3.09 10.34
CA TRP A 150 7.70 -1.96 9.79
C TRP A 150 7.96 -0.71 10.63
N THR A 151 8.17 0.44 9.97
CA THR A 151 8.40 1.72 10.63
C THR A 151 7.51 2.82 10.06
N PRO A 152 7.05 3.78 10.88
CA PRO A 152 6.32 4.94 10.39
C PRO A 152 7.22 5.85 9.55
N ILE A 153 6.67 6.34 8.44
CA ILE A 153 7.32 7.31 7.54
C ILE A 153 6.68 8.69 7.68
N THR A 154 5.35 8.76 7.56
CA THR A 154 4.57 9.98 7.76
C THR A 154 3.11 9.64 8.03
N SER A 155 2.38 10.57 8.63
CA SER A 155 0.93 10.46 8.85
C SER A 155 0.31 11.85 8.94
N GLY A 156 -0.99 11.95 8.65
CA GLY A 156 -1.72 13.21 8.76
C GLY A 156 -3.21 13.05 8.48
N THR A 157 -3.91 14.17 8.40
CA THR A 157 -5.31 14.23 7.96
C THR A 157 -5.40 14.59 6.48
N GLY A 158 -6.44 14.10 5.81
CA GLY A 158 -6.67 14.30 4.37
C GLY A 158 -6.41 13.05 3.53
N ILE A 159 -6.43 13.22 2.21
CA ILE A 159 -6.36 12.14 1.22
C ILE A 159 -5.02 12.23 0.48
N PRO A 160 -4.04 11.36 0.76
CA PRO A 160 -2.73 11.45 0.13
C PRO A 160 -2.78 10.94 -1.31
N THR A 161 -2.12 11.69 -2.21
CA THR A 161 -1.85 11.28 -3.59
C THR A 161 -0.35 11.31 -3.83
N PHE A 162 0.21 10.16 -4.20
CA PHE A 162 1.63 10.06 -4.58
C PHE A 162 1.86 10.67 -5.96
N LEU A 163 2.75 11.64 -6.05
CA LEU A 163 3.09 12.32 -7.30
C LEU A 163 4.31 11.67 -7.98
N ALA A 164 4.47 11.94 -9.27
CA ALA A 164 5.63 11.48 -10.04
C ALA A 164 6.94 12.19 -9.66
N THR A 165 6.85 13.40 -9.10
CA THR A 165 8.01 14.14 -8.59
C THR A 165 8.53 13.49 -7.31
N LYS A 166 9.84 13.49 -7.11
CA LYS A 166 10.50 12.78 -6.01
C LYS A 166 11.37 13.71 -5.16
N GLY A 167 11.49 13.37 -3.88
CA GLY A 167 12.46 13.93 -2.94
C GLY A 167 13.73 13.09 -2.85
N VAL A 168 14.43 13.23 -1.73
CA VAL A 168 15.69 12.49 -1.46
C VAL A 168 15.40 10.98 -1.40
N GLY A 169 16.32 10.16 -1.91
CA GLY A 169 16.21 8.70 -1.80
C GLY A 169 15.05 8.08 -2.58
N GLY A 170 14.51 8.77 -3.58
CA GLY A 170 13.49 8.23 -4.48
C GLY A 170 12.05 8.32 -3.97
N TRP A 171 11.84 8.83 -2.75
CA TRP A 171 10.52 9.01 -2.14
C TRP A 171 9.63 9.96 -2.97
N PRO A 172 8.39 9.59 -3.31
CA PRO A 172 7.49 10.46 -4.04
C PRO A 172 7.09 11.66 -3.17
N ASP A 173 6.90 12.81 -3.82
CA ASP A 173 6.14 13.90 -3.22
C ASP A 173 4.69 13.43 -2.98
N ILE A 174 4.05 13.94 -1.94
CA ILE A 174 2.67 13.59 -1.59
C ILE A 174 1.84 14.87 -1.59
N GLU A 175 0.81 14.92 -2.43
CA GLU A 175 -0.25 15.93 -2.32
C GLU A 175 -1.26 15.47 -1.27
N ILE A 176 -1.59 16.33 -0.30
CA ILE A 176 -2.58 16.01 0.74
C ILE A 176 -3.89 16.70 0.41
N GLY A 177 -4.78 15.97 -0.25
CA GLY A 177 -6.11 16.43 -0.64
C GLY A 177 -7.09 16.52 0.53
N GLY A 178 -8.24 17.12 0.24
CA GLY A 178 -9.36 17.31 1.16
C GLY A 178 -10.41 18.21 0.50
N PRO A 179 -11.43 18.67 1.22
CA PRO A 179 -12.33 19.69 0.67
C PRO A 179 -11.58 20.98 0.32
N GLY A 180 -11.91 21.59 -0.82
CA GLY A 180 -11.36 22.87 -1.25
C GLY A 180 -10.39 22.77 -2.43
N PHE A 181 -9.41 23.67 -2.45
CA PHE A 181 -8.46 23.85 -3.54
C PHE A 181 -7.09 24.23 -2.96
N CYS A 182 -6.03 24.11 -3.77
CA CYS A 182 -4.67 24.44 -3.36
C CYS A 182 -4.17 23.60 -2.18
N PHE A 183 -3.93 22.32 -2.47
CA PHE A 183 -3.49 21.34 -1.49
C PHE A 183 -1.99 21.44 -1.25
N PRO A 184 -1.53 21.22 -0.01
CA PRO A 184 -0.11 21.17 0.28
C PRO A 184 0.50 19.91 -0.35
N VAL A 185 1.69 20.09 -0.89
CA VAL A 185 2.56 19.01 -1.33
C VAL A 185 3.72 18.94 -0.37
N VAL A 186 3.88 17.78 0.25
CA VAL A 186 5.01 17.47 1.11
C VAL A 186 6.08 16.68 0.35
N ARG A 187 7.35 16.98 0.62
CA ARG A 187 8.51 16.31 0.03
C ARG A 187 9.40 15.73 1.10
N TRP A 188 9.90 14.52 0.86
CA TRP A 188 10.91 13.92 1.71
C TRP A 188 12.25 14.63 1.55
N ASN A 189 12.78 15.16 2.66
CA ASN A 189 14.06 15.88 2.69
C ASN A 189 15.26 15.00 3.09
N GLY A 190 15.08 13.68 3.19
CA GLY A 190 16.09 12.75 3.70
C GLY A 190 15.85 12.32 5.15
N ARG A 191 14.96 13.02 5.87
CA ARG A 191 14.63 12.73 7.27
C ARG A 191 13.14 12.75 7.57
N ALA A 192 12.39 13.66 6.95
CA ALA A 192 10.96 13.82 7.14
C ALA A 192 10.29 14.37 5.88
N TYR A 193 8.99 14.16 5.77
CA TYR A 193 8.15 14.90 4.83
C TYR A 193 7.94 16.32 5.35
N VAL A 194 8.34 17.31 4.56
CA VAL A 194 8.18 18.74 4.86
C VAL A 194 7.38 19.41 3.76
N GLU A 195 6.63 20.46 4.09
CA GLU A 195 5.92 21.25 3.08
C GLU A 195 6.91 21.79 2.04
N ASN A 196 6.54 21.67 0.76
CA ASN A 196 7.36 22.08 -0.37
C ASN A 196 6.66 23.16 -1.18
N ARG A 197 5.41 22.91 -1.56
CA ARG A 197 4.59 23.80 -2.37
C ARG A 197 3.11 23.54 -2.13
N HIS A 198 2.27 24.38 -2.71
CA HIS A 198 0.84 24.12 -2.84
C HIS A 198 0.47 23.99 -4.31
N GLN A 199 -0.44 23.07 -4.63
CA GLN A 199 -0.90 22.87 -6.00
C GLN A 199 -2.37 22.44 -6.08
N TYR A 200 -2.95 22.55 -7.27
CA TYR A 200 -4.27 21.99 -7.59
C TYR A 200 -4.24 21.47 -9.02
N GLU A 201 -4.64 20.22 -9.24
CA GLU A 201 -4.57 19.56 -10.56
C GLU A 201 -3.15 19.64 -11.19
N GLY A 202 -2.11 19.49 -10.36
CA GLY A 202 -0.72 19.58 -10.78
C GLY A 202 -0.21 21.00 -11.09
N LYS A 203 -1.04 22.04 -10.95
CA LYS A 203 -0.64 23.43 -11.19
C LYS A 203 -0.29 24.13 -9.87
N PRO A 204 0.83 24.87 -9.79
CA PRO A 204 1.20 25.58 -8.57
C PRO A 204 0.16 26.65 -8.23
N CYS A 205 -0.16 26.78 -6.95
CA CYS A 205 -1.03 27.83 -6.47
C CYS A 205 -0.31 29.17 -6.43
N ARG A 206 -1.04 30.26 -6.70
CA ARG A 206 -0.49 31.61 -6.57
C ARG A 206 -0.17 31.85 -5.09
N ARG A 207 1.06 32.28 -4.81
CA ARG A 207 1.38 32.89 -3.51
C ARG A 207 0.50 34.11 -3.34
N LYS A 208 -0.18 34.19 -2.21
CA LYS A 208 -0.71 35.47 -1.71
C LYS A 208 0.44 36.29 -1.13
#